data_AF-A0A3M1RUE4-F1
#
_entry.id   AF-A0A3M1RUE4-F1
#
_cell.length_a   1.000
_cell.length_b   1.000
_cell.length_c   1.000
_cell.angle_alpha   90.00
_cell.angle_beta   90.00
_cell.angle_gamma   90.00
#
_symmetry.space_group_name_H-M   'P 1'
#
loop_
_entity.id
_entity.type
_entity.pdbx_description
1 polymer ?
#
loop_
_entity_poly.entity_id
_entity_poly.type
_entity_poly.pdbx_seq_one_letter_code
_entity_poly.pdbx_strand_id
1 'polypeptide(L)'
;MFCIECGKQIPDCSTVCPECGQVLKITKITPSYRSTIKGFFGLLFSFISMPIKTLKLTVNELKELGNQGKLDVDSTNIPHLTWLGIAGRMIISIIIIGTVIFGFASGINYLTQIRRSMGNAIGGLIGSIIGGLFLAIFLDWLFSLSLEMMQIFVNISNDIKKLSNK
;
A
#
# COMPACT_ATOMS: atom_id res chain seq x y z
N MET A 1 3.93 15.65 26.65
CA MET A 1 4.32 16.10 25.28
C MET A 1 5.79 15.81 25.00
N PHE A 2 6.30 15.91 23.76
CA PHE A 2 7.74 15.72 23.43
C PHE A 2 8.36 17.02 22.91
N CYS A 3 9.62 17.30 23.25
CA CYS A 3 10.36 18.40 22.65
C CYS A 3 10.66 18.10 21.18
N ILE A 4 10.37 19.03 20.27
CA ILE A 4 10.71 18.90 18.84
C ILE A 4 12.24 18.94 18.63
N GLU A 5 12.96 19.67 19.48
CA GLU A 5 14.41 19.85 19.38
C GLU A 5 15.20 18.69 20.02
N CYS A 6 14.87 18.31 21.27
CA CYS A 6 15.65 17.31 22.00
C CYS A 6 14.99 15.93 22.12
N GLY A 7 13.75 15.77 21.64
CA GLY A 7 13.03 14.49 21.64
C GLY A 7 12.65 13.93 23.02
N LYS A 8 12.99 14.61 24.12
CA LYS A 8 12.66 14.16 25.48
C LYS A 8 11.19 14.42 25.82
N GLN A 9 10.63 13.54 26.65
CA GLN A 9 9.27 13.66 27.17
C GLN A 9 9.20 14.78 28.21
N ILE A 10 8.21 15.64 28.06
CA ILE A 10 8.01 16.84 28.87
C ILE A 10 6.62 16.77 29.53
N PRO A 11 6.49 17.15 30.82
CA PRO A 11 5.20 17.27 31.51
C PRO A 11 4.26 18.26 30.83
N ASP A 12 2.96 17.94 30.80
CA ASP A 12 1.96 18.54 29.91
C ASP A 12 1.62 20.03 30.17
N CYS A 13 2.25 20.68 31.15
CA CYS A 13 2.02 22.09 31.49
C CYS A 13 3.28 22.98 31.45
N SER A 14 4.43 22.47 31.03
CA SER A 14 5.65 23.30 30.97
C SER A 14 5.63 24.19 29.72
N THR A 15 5.97 25.47 29.87
CA THR A 15 6.13 26.39 28.73
C THR A 15 7.54 26.35 28.12
N VAL A 16 8.48 25.69 28.80
CA VAL A 16 9.90 25.61 28.43
C VAL A 16 10.37 24.17 28.63
N CYS A 17 11.17 23.66 27.70
CA CYS A 17 11.81 22.36 27.89
C CYS A 17 12.90 22.45 28.97
N PRO A 18 12.85 21.65 30.04
CA PRO A 18 13.82 21.71 31.14
C PRO A 18 15.24 21.31 30.72
N GLU A 19 15.37 20.64 29.57
CA GLU A 19 16.63 20.03 29.12
C GLU A 19 17.36 20.87 28.08
N CYS A 20 16.62 21.57 27.22
CA CYS A 20 17.22 22.41 26.17
C CYS A 20 16.89 23.90 26.30
N GLY A 21 16.06 24.30 27.28
CA GLY A 21 15.70 25.70 27.52
C GLY A 21 14.82 26.35 26.45
N GLN A 22 14.37 25.58 25.44
CA GLN A 22 13.54 26.08 24.34
C GLN A 22 12.09 26.30 24.77
N VAL A 23 11.51 27.42 24.34
CA VAL A 23 10.11 27.78 24.59
C VAL A 23 9.21 26.91 23.70
N LEU A 24 8.31 26.16 24.33
CA LEU A 24 7.37 25.28 23.61
C LEU A 24 6.26 26.13 23.00
N LYS A 25 6.37 26.41 21.69
CA LYS A 25 5.28 27.03 20.93
C LYS A 25 4.14 26.03 20.80
N ILE A 26 3.07 26.23 21.57
CA ILE A 26 1.80 25.51 21.40
C ILE A 26 1.15 26.02 20.10
N THR A 27 1.58 25.46 18.97
CA THR A 27 0.92 25.73 17.70
C THR A 27 -0.43 25.01 17.73
N LYS A 28 -1.51 25.78 17.94
CA LYS A 28 -2.87 25.28 17.69
C LYS A 28 -2.98 24.93 16.21
N ILE A 29 -2.88 23.65 15.88
CA ILE A 29 -3.07 23.16 14.51
C ILE A 29 -4.57 23.19 14.25
N THR A 30 -5.08 24.28 13.67
CA THR A 30 -6.43 24.30 13.09
C THR A 30 -6.37 23.62 11.72
N PRO A 31 -7.05 22.47 11.51
CA PRO A 31 -6.98 21.77 10.24
C PRO A 31 -7.76 22.57 9.17
N SER A 32 -7.03 23.16 8.24
CA SER A 32 -7.59 23.81 7.04
C SER A 32 -8.05 22.76 6.02
N TYR A 33 -9.37 22.67 5.83
CA TYR A 33 -10.08 21.67 5.02
C TYR A 33 -9.64 21.62 3.54
N ARG A 34 -9.02 22.68 3.02
CA ARG A 34 -8.57 22.76 1.60
C ARG A 34 -7.26 22.01 1.32
N SER A 35 -6.50 21.63 2.36
CA SER A 35 -5.23 20.89 2.24
C SER A 35 -5.37 19.38 2.45
N THR A 36 -6.56 18.92 2.85
CA THR A 36 -6.84 17.51 3.21
C THR A 36 -6.69 16.55 2.04
N ILE A 37 -7.04 16.98 0.83
CA ILE A 37 -6.92 16.14 -0.38
C ILE A 37 -5.44 15.86 -0.67
N LYS A 38 -4.58 16.88 -0.60
CA LYS A 38 -3.12 16.70 -0.80
C LYS A 38 -2.48 15.91 0.32
N GLY A 39 -2.91 16.11 1.57
CA GLY A 39 -2.46 15.31 2.71
C GLY A 39 -2.85 13.84 2.60
N PHE A 40 -4.07 13.55 2.15
CA PHE A 40 -4.55 12.19 1.93
C PHE A 40 -3.77 11.47 0.83
N PHE A 41 -3.52 12.12 -0.31
CA PHE A 41 -2.68 11.54 -1.36
C PHE A 41 -1.23 11.34 -0.90
N GLY A 42 -0.69 12.25 -0.08
CA GLY A 42 0.63 12.08 0.53
C GLY A 42 0.69 10.86 1.46
N LEU A 43 -0.32 10.66 2.30
CA LEU A 43 -0.44 9.49 3.17
C LEU A 43 -0.63 8.20 2.38
N LEU A 44 -1.47 8.20 1.35
CA LEU A 44 -1.70 7.05 0.47
C LEU A 44 -0.42 6.67 -0.28
N PHE A 45 0.29 7.66 -0.84
CA PHE A 45 1.55 7.45 -1.52
C PHE A 45 2.63 6.95 -0.56
N SER A 46 2.71 7.50 0.65
CA SER A 46 3.62 7.02 1.68
C SER A 46 3.30 5.55 2.02
N PHE A 47 2.02 5.23 2.24
CA PHE A 47 1.55 3.88 2.55
C PHE A 47 1.82 2.86 1.45
N ILE A 48 1.71 3.24 0.17
CA ILE A 48 2.02 2.36 -0.97
C ILE A 48 3.53 2.28 -1.22
N SER A 49 4.26 3.38 -1.03
CA SER A 49 5.71 3.41 -1.24
C SER A 49 6.48 2.64 -0.16
N MET A 50 5.94 2.57 1.05
CA MET A 50 6.55 1.87 2.17
C MET A 50 6.78 0.38 1.87
N PRO A 51 5.77 -0.44 1.49
CA PRO A 51 5.98 -1.85 1.18
C PRO A 51 6.93 -2.06 0.00
N ILE A 52 6.94 -1.17 -0.99
CA ILE A 52 7.90 -1.25 -2.11
C ILE A 52 9.33 -0.99 -1.61
N LYS A 53 9.52 0.01 -0.75
CA LYS A 53 10.82 0.30 -0.13
C LYS A 53 11.26 -0.85 0.77
N THR A 54 10.35 -1.41 1.56
CA THR A 54 10.63 -2.59 2.41
C THR A 54 11.02 -3.78 1.55
N LEU A 55 10.32 -4.04 0.44
CA LEU A 55 10.64 -5.14 -0.47
C LEU A 55 12.01 -4.95 -1.13
N LYS A 56 12.39 -3.72 -1.50
CA LYS A 56 13.74 -3.43 -1.98
C LYS A 56 14.81 -3.67 -0.92
N LEU A 57 14.55 -3.28 0.33
CA LEU A 57 15.46 -3.55 1.45
C LEU A 57 15.59 -5.07 1.68
N THR A 58 14.47 -5.80 1.72
CA THR A 58 14.47 -7.26 1.86
C THR A 58 15.18 -7.95 0.70
N VAL A 59 15.01 -7.50 -0.54
CA VAL A 59 15.74 -8.05 -1.71
C VAL A 59 17.24 -7.78 -1.60
N ASN A 60 17.64 -6.59 -1.16
CA ASN A 60 19.06 -6.26 -0.97
C ASN A 60 19.67 -7.09 0.16
N GLU A 61 18.98 -7.23 1.30
CA GLU A 61 19.39 -8.09 2.40
C GLU A 61 19.46 -9.56 1.96
N LEU A 62 18.47 -10.05 1.20
CA LEU A 62 18.48 -11.42 0.65
C LEU A 62 19.63 -11.64 -0.33
N LYS A 63 19.98 -10.62 -1.13
CA LYS A 63 21.12 -10.68 -2.07
C LYS A 63 22.45 -10.70 -1.31
N GLU A 64 22.55 -9.93 -0.24
CA GLU A 64 23.73 -9.88 0.62
C GLU A 64 23.91 -11.17 1.43
N LEU A 65 22.82 -11.71 1.99
CA LEU A 65 22.81 -13.01 2.68
C LEU A 65 23.03 -14.18 1.71
N GLY A 66 22.51 -14.09 0.48
CA GLY A 66 22.75 -15.06 -0.59
C GLY A 66 24.22 -15.10 -1.01
N ASN A 67 24.87 -13.93 -1.13
CA ASN A 67 26.30 -13.84 -1.43
C ASN A 67 27.19 -14.34 -0.28
N GLN A 68 26.70 -14.29 0.96
CA GLN A 68 27.45 -14.74 2.14
C GLN A 68 27.24 -16.24 2.47
N GLY A 69 26.37 -16.95 1.75
CA GLY A 69 26.04 -18.36 2.01
C GLY A 69 25.33 -18.63 3.35
N LYS A 70 25.19 -17.60 4.21
CA LYS A 70 24.60 -17.64 5.55
C LYS A 70 23.16 -17.15 5.54
N LEU A 71 22.30 -17.83 4.78
CA LEU A 71 20.86 -17.76 5.03
C LEU A 71 20.58 -18.72 6.21
N ASP A 72 20.74 -18.26 7.44
CA ASP A 72 20.48 -19.06 8.64
C ASP A 72 18.96 -19.10 8.89
N VAL A 73 18.31 -20.16 8.39
CA VAL A 73 16.84 -20.25 8.19
C VAL A 73 16.10 -20.70 9.46
N ASP A 74 16.80 -21.13 10.50
CA ASP A 74 16.16 -21.75 11.67
C ASP A 74 15.54 -20.75 12.65
N SER A 75 15.81 -19.44 12.52
CA SER A 75 15.31 -18.41 13.45
C SER A 75 14.21 -17.52 12.88
N THR A 76 13.94 -17.57 11.57
CA THR A 76 13.18 -16.51 10.91
C THR A 76 11.74 -16.94 10.66
N ASN A 77 10.94 -16.88 11.72
CA ASN A 77 9.54 -16.51 11.62
C ASN A 77 9.53 -15.11 11.01
N ILE A 78 9.53 -15.00 9.68
CA ILE A 78 9.70 -13.74 8.95
C ILE A 78 8.36 -12.96 9.03
N PRO A 79 8.17 -12.01 9.95
CA PRO A 79 6.90 -11.27 10.04
C PRO A 79 6.67 -10.41 8.80
N HIS A 80 7.74 -10.11 8.04
CA HIS A 80 7.69 -9.29 6.85
C HIS A 80 7.05 -10.00 5.64
N LEU A 81 7.04 -11.34 5.56
CA LEU A 81 6.31 -12.08 4.51
C LEU A 81 4.80 -12.02 4.74
N THR A 82 4.36 -12.21 5.99
CA THR A 82 2.95 -12.09 6.36
C THR A 82 2.46 -10.66 6.15
N TRP A 83 3.27 -9.66 6.54
CA TRP A 83 2.95 -8.26 6.31
C TRP A 83 2.91 -7.93 4.81
N LEU A 84 3.81 -8.48 3.99
CA LEU A 84 3.81 -8.28 2.55
C LEU A 84 2.55 -8.89 1.89
N GLY A 85 2.10 -10.05 2.35
CA GLY A 85 0.83 -10.65 1.90
C GLY A 85 -0.39 -9.79 2.26
N ILE A 86 -0.44 -9.26 3.49
CA ILE A 86 -1.53 -8.39 3.96
C ILE A 86 -1.52 -7.05 3.22
N ALA A 87 -0.36 -6.39 3.11
CA ALA A 87 -0.20 -5.13 2.40
C ALA A 87 -0.50 -5.28 0.91
N GLY A 88 -0.06 -6.38 0.29
CA GLY A 88 -0.38 -6.73 -1.09
C GLY A 88 -1.89 -6.82 -1.32
N ARG A 89 -2.60 -7.59 -0.48
CA ARG A 89 -4.07 -7.71 -0.56
C ARG A 89 -4.79 -6.36 -0.38
N MET A 90 -4.32 -5.51 0.53
CA MET A 90 -4.88 -4.15 0.68
C MET A 90 -4.70 -3.30 -0.58
N ILE A 91 -3.52 -3.32 -1.20
CA ILE A 91 -3.25 -2.57 -2.44
C ILE A 91 -4.14 -3.09 -3.58
N ILE A 92 -4.28 -4.42 -3.69
CA ILE A 92 -5.14 -5.05 -4.69
C ILE A 92 -6.59 -4.60 -4.51
N SER A 93 -7.12 -4.60 -3.27
CA SER A 93 -8.47 -4.11 -3.01
C SER A 93 -8.66 -2.64 -3.41
N ILE A 94 -7.68 -1.77 -3.17
CA ILE A 94 -7.73 -0.36 -3.61
C ILE A 94 -7.79 -0.27 -5.14
N ILE A 95 -6.99 -1.07 -5.86
CA ILE A 95 -6.98 -1.12 -7.33
C ILE A 95 -8.33 -1.60 -7.87
N ILE A 96 -8.91 -2.65 -7.27
CA ILE A 96 -10.22 -3.20 -7.64
C ILE A 96 -11.30 -2.13 -7.46
N ILE A 97 -11.35 -1.47 -6.30
CA ILE A 97 -12.31 -0.39 -6.04
C ILE A 97 -12.14 0.74 -7.07
N GLY A 98 -10.91 1.14 -7.35
CA GLY A 98 -10.61 2.15 -8.36
C GLY A 98 -11.10 1.74 -9.76
N THR A 99 -10.94 0.47 -10.12
CA THR A 99 -11.40 -0.09 -11.40
C THR A 99 -12.93 -0.07 -11.51
N VAL A 100 -13.63 -0.43 -10.43
CA VAL A 100 -15.11 -0.36 -10.38
C VAL A 100 -15.57 1.09 -10.53
N ILE A 101 -15.00 2.01 -9.76
CA ILE A 101 -15.34 3.45 -9.84
C ILE A 101 -15.10 3.97 -11.27
N PHE A 102 -13.99 3.59 -11.89
CA PHE A 102 -13.68 3.96 -13.28
C PHE A 102 -14.72 3.42 -14.27
N GLY A 103 -15.14 2.16 -14.13
CA GLY A 103 -16.20 1.57 -14.96
C GLY A 103 -17.53 2.31 -14.85
N PHE A 104 -17.93 2.69 -13.63
CA PHE A 104 -19.12 3.50 -13.38
C PHE A 104 -18.98 4.91 -13.97
N ALA A 105 -17.86 5.60 -13.74
CA ALA A 105 -17.63 6.94 -14.28
C ALA A 105 -17.62 6.94 -15.82
N SER A 106 -17.02 5.92 -16.44
CA SER A 106 -17.05 5.71 -17.88
C SER A 106 -18.48 5.53 -18.39
N GLY A 107 -19.32 4.76 -17.68
CA GLY A 107 -20.73 4.57 -18.05
C GLY A 107 -21.56 5.83 -17.97
N ILE A 108 -21.35 6.63 -16.93
CA ILE A 108 -21.98 7.95 -16.81
C ILE A 108 -21.55 8.87 -17.96
N ASN A 109 -20.29 8.81 -18.39
CA ASN A 109 -19.83 9.57 -19.55
C ASN A 109 -20.55 9.15 -20.85
N TYR A 110 -20.92 7.88 -21.01
CA TYR A 110 -21.74 7.45 -22.16
C TYR A 110 -23.16 8.04 -22.16
N LEU A 111 -23.75 8.34 -20.99
CA LEU A 111 -25.05 9.01 -20.90
C LEU A 111 -25.04 10.43 -21.49
N THR A 112 -23.88 11.10 -21.52
CA THR A 112 -23.75 12.41 -22.17
C THR A 112 -24.02 12.35 -23.68
N GLN A 113 -23.94 11.16 -24.28
CA GLN A 113 -24.16 10.93 -25.71
C GLN A 113 -25.61 10.57 -26.06
N ILE A 114 -26.53 10.52 -25.08
CA ILE A 114 -27.96 10.20 -25.29
C ILE A 114 -28.57 11.04 -26.42
N ARG A 115 -28.18 12.31 -26.51
CA ARG A 115 -28.71 13.24 -27.53
C ARG A 115 -28.35 12.84 -28.97
N ARG A 116 -27.24 12.11 -29.19
CA ARG A 116 -26.77 11.73 -30.53
C ARG A 116 -27.20 10.31 -30.93
N SER A 117 -27.21 9.37 -30.00
CA SER A 117 -27.65 8.00 -30.26
C SER A 117 -28.03 7.33 -28.94
N MET A 118 -29.33 7.11 -28.76
CA MET A 118 -29.87 6.46 -27.56
C MET A 118 -29.37 5.01 -27.43
N GLY A 119 -29.26 4.28 -28.55
CA GLY A 119 -28.75 2.91 -28.57
C GLY A 119 -27.28 2.82 -28.14
N ASN A 120 -26.43 3.70 -28.64
CA ASN A 120 -25.01 3.69 -28.28
C ASN A 120 -24.78 4.18 -26.84
N ALA A 121 -25.59 5.11 -26.34
CA ALA A 121 -25.47 5.60 -24.98
C ALA A 121 -25.87 4.54 -23.94
N ILE A 122 -26.98 3.84 -24.18
CA ILE A 122 -27.45 2.75 -23.30
C ILE A 122 -26.51 1.55 -23.39
N GLY A 123 -26.12 1.15 -24.61
CA GLY A 123 -25.15 0.07 -24.82
C GLY A 123 -23.79 0.37 -24.20
N GLY A 124 -23.33 1.63 -24.32
CA GLY A 124 -22.10 2.11 -23.70
C GLY A 124 -22.13 2.07 -22.17
N LEU A 125 -23.23 2.52 -21.55
CA LEU A 125 -23.39 2.46 -20.09
C LEU A 125 -23.42 1.03 -19.55
N ILE A 126 -24.21 0.16 -20.17
CA ILE A 126 -24.31 -1.25 -19.74
C ILE A 126 -22.96 -1.93 -19.97
N GLY A 127 -22.37 -1.73 -21.16
CA GLY A 127 -21.08 -2.31 -21.53
C GLY A 127 -19.94 -1.86 -20.64
N SER A 128 -19.89 -0.60 -20.23
CA SER A 128 -18.82 -0.09 -19.36
C SER A 128 -18.96 -0.56 -17.90
N ILE A 129 -20.19 -0.68 -17.38
CA ILE A 129 -20.42 -1.20 -16.03
C ILE A 129 -20.07 -2.68 -15.99
N ILE A 130 -20.61 -3.47 -16.93
CA ILE A 130 -20.31 -4.91 -17.02
C ILE A 130 -18.82 -5.12 -17.28
N GLY A 131 -18.23 -4.41 -18.24
CA GLY A 131 -16.82 -4.49 -18.55
C GLY A 131 -15.92 -4.09 -17.38
N GLY A 132 -16.28 -3.04 -16.64
CA GLY A 132 -15.58 -2.62 -15.43
C GLY A 132 -15.62 -3.68 -14.32
N LEU A 133 -16.77 -4.32 -14.11
CA LEU A 133 -16.91 -5.41 -13.14
C LEU A 133 -16.11 -6.65 -13.56
N PHE A 134 -16.18 -7.05 -14.84
CA PHE A 134 -15.38 -8.16 -15.36
C PHE A 134 -13.88 -7.90 -15.23
N LEU A 135 -13.43 -6.69 -15.54
CA LEU A 135 -12.04 -6.29 -15.37
C LEU A 135 -11.62 -6.33 -13.90
N ALA A 136 -12.48 -5.88 -12.99
CA ALA A 136 -12.24 -5.93 -11.55
C ALA A 136 -12.07 -7.38 -11.05
N ILE A 137 -12.95 -8.30 -11.47
CA ILE A 137 -12.86 -9.73 -11.14
C ILE A 137 -11.57 -10.34 -11.71
N PHE A 138 -11.25 -10.03 -12.98
CA PHE A 138 -10.04 -10.52 -13.62
C PHE A 138 -8.77 -10.03 -12.90
N LEU A 139 -8.72 -8.75 -12.50
CA LEU A 139 -7.60 -8.20 -11.75
C LEU A 139 -7.47 -8.84 -10.37
N ASP A 140 -8.57 -9.03 -9.65
CA ASP A 140 -8.57 -9.72 -8.35
C ASP A 140 -7.95 -11.13 -8.47
N TRP A 141 -8.42 -11.91 -9.45
CA TRP A 141 -7.88 -13.23 -9.72
C TRP A 141 -6.39 -13.19 -10.08
N LEU A 142 -6.00 -12.32 -11.01
CA LEU A 142 -4.61 -12.19 -11.47
C LEU A 142 -3.66 -11.83 -10.34
N PHE A 143 -4.03 -10.87 -9.49
CA PHE A 143 -3.19 -10.42 -8.40
C PHE A 143 -3.17 -11.43 -7.24
N SER A 144 -4.30 -12.05 -6.91
CA SER A 144 -4.36 -13.10 -5.90
C SER A 144 -3.46 -14.28 -6.29
N LEU A 145 -3.54 -14.74 -7.54
CA LEU A 145 -2.69 -15.78 -8.09
C LEU A 145 -1.21 -15.37 -8.05
N SER A 146 -0.89 -14.13 -8.41
CA SER A 146 0.48 -13.62 -8.38
C SER A 146 1.09 -13.64 -6.97
N LEU A 147 0.31 -13.28 -5.94
CA LEU A 147 0.76 -13.34 -4.54
C LEU A 147 0.95 -14.78 -4.04
N GLU A 148 0.04 -15.68 -4.40
CA GLU A 148 0.16 -17.10 -4.04
C GLU A 148 1.40 -17.72 -4.68
N MET A 149 1.65 -17.45 -5.97
CA MET A 149 2.86 -17.91 -6.65
C MET A 149 4.13 -17.39 -5.98
N MET A 150 4.15 -16.13 -5.55
CA MET A 150 5.29 -15.57 -4.83
C MET A 150 5.55 -16.32 -3.50
N GLN A 151 4.51 -16.64 -2.74
CA GLN A 151 4.64 -17.41 -1.50
C GLN A 151 5.14 -18.84 -1.76
N ILE A 152 4.62 -19.49 -2.81
CA ILE A 152 5.07 -20.82 -3.22
C ILE A 152 6.55 -20.80 -3.61
N PHE A 153 6.99 -19.82 -4.39
CA PHE A 153 8.40 -19.68 -4.77
C PHE A 153 9.33 -19.52 -3.57
N VAL A 154 8.93 -18.72 -2.58
CA VAL A 154 9.71 -18.55 -1.33
C VAL A 154 9.78 -19.87 -0.56
N ASN A 155 8.66 -20.60 -0.45
CA ASN A 155 8.61 -21.88 0.24
C ASN A 155 9.47 -22.95 -0.46
N ILE A 156 9.38 -23.07 -1.79
CA ILE A 156 10.21 -24.00 -2.57
C ILE A 156 11.70 -23.69 -2.39
N SER A 157 12.08 -22.40 -2.44
CA SER A 157 13.47 -21.99 -2.25
C SER A 157 13.99 -22.38 -0.86
N ASN A 158 13.14 -22.25 0.17
CA ASN A 158 13.45 -22.69 1.53
C ASN A 158 13.59 -24.23 1.64
N ASP A 159 12.71 -24.98 0.99
CA ASP A 159 12.72 -26.45 1.04
C ASP A 159 13.95 -27.03 0.30
N ILE A 160 14.31 -26.49 -0.86
CA ILE A 160 15.53 -26.87 -1.58
C ILE A 160 16.76 -26.63 -0.70
N LYS A 161 16.80 -25.51 0.03
CA LYS A 161 17.91 -25.23 0.94
C LYS A 161 17.99 -26.23 2.10
N LYS A 162 16.87 -26.60 2.71
CA LYS A 162 16.84 -27.62 3.78
C LYS A 162 17.37 -28.97 3.29
N LEU A 163 17.11 -29.32 2.03
CA LEU A 163 17.62 -30.55 1.42
C LEU A 163 19.11 -30.47 1.10
N SER A 164 19.63 -29.29 0.72
CA SER A 164 21.06 -29.09 0.44
C SER A 164 21.96 -29.08 1.68
N ASN A 165 21.40 -28.80 2.86
CA ASN A 165 22.15 -28.75 4.12
C ASN A 165 22.15 -30.08 4.91
N LYS A 166 21.54 -31.13 4.36
CA LYS A 166 21.63 -32.51 4.86
C LYS A 166 22.69 -33.29 4.10
#